data_AF-A0A210PKF3-F1
#
_entry.id   AF-A0A210PKF3-F1
#
_cell.length_a   1.000
_cell.length_b   1.000
_cell.length_c   1.000
_cell.angle_alpha   90.00
_cell.angle_beta   90.00
_cell.angle_gamma   90.00
#
_symmetry.space_group_name_H-M   'P 1'
#
loop_
_entity.id
_entity.type
_entity.pdbx_description
1 polymer ?
#
loop_
_entity_poly.entity_id
_entity_poly.type
_entity_poly.pdbx_seq_one_letter_code
_entity_poly.pdbx_strand_id
1 'polypeptide(L)'
;MPWDDKRSKSPLGILWKYFDQLNKTKYDFFVASDTNGVKDLAKKRFPGNMIDTPGKITHIDQSYHNDPRQGFLKQLLDFYTLVNCDILIITSSGFGMLAAYVRQVDTGLYCWRGTYLRPCSRYTIHNTFPGEVLAPGS
;
A
#
# COMPACT_ATOMS: atom_id res chain seq x y z
N MET A 1 -7.73 8.06 9.28
CA MET A 1 -7.37 9.39 9.84
C MET A 1 -8.51 9.89 10.72
N PRO A 2 -8.29 10.80 11.70
CA PRO A 2 -9.40 11.55 12.26
C PRO A 2 -10.02 12.32 11.09
N TRP A 3 -11.32 12.22 10.90
CA TRP A 3 -12.07 12.73 9.73
C TRP A 3 -12.00 11.93 8.42
N ASP A 4 -11.30 10.78 8.37
CA ASP A 4 -11.64 9.81 7.32
C ASP A 4 -13.04 9.26 7.66
N ASP A 5 -14.00 9.45 6.75
CA ASP A 5 -15.21 8.65 6.74
C ASP A 5 -14.85 7.18 6.97
N LYS A 6 -15.68 6.45 7.72
CA LYS A 6 -15.46 5.01 8.02
C LYS A 6 -15.22 4.27 6.70
N ARG A 7 -13.96 4.08 6.32
CA ARG A 7 -13.59 3.27 5.15
C ARG A 7 -14.23 1.91 5.37
N SER A 8 -15.13 1.53 4.47
CA SER A 8 -15.78 0.23 4.52
C SER A 8 -14.70 -0.84 4.65
N LYS A 9 -14.78 -1.71 5.66
CA LYS A 9 -13.83 -2.81 5.85
C LYS A 9 -13.83 -3.65 4.58
N SER A 10 -12.83 -3.43 3.73
CA SER A 10 -12.71 -4.16 2.48
C SER A 10 -12.32 -5.60 2.83
N PRO A 11 -13.00 -6.62 2.27
CA PRO A 11 -12.72 -8.00 2.61
C PRO A 11 -11.32 -8.37 2.12
N LEU A 12 -10.39 -8.54 3.08
CA LEU A 12 -8.99 -8.92 2.81
C LEU A 12 -8.85 -10.36 2.26
N GLY A 13 -9.94 -11.14 2.22
CA GLY A 13 -9.93 -12.55 1.84
C GLY A 13 -9.33 -12.81 0.46
N ILE A 14 -9.58 -11.93 -0.52
CA ILE A 14 -9.00 -12.09 -1.87
C ILE A 14 -7.48 -11.88 -1.87
N LEU A 15 -6.98 -10.94 -1.06
CA LEU A 15 -5.54 -10.70 -0.91
C LEU A 15 -4.88 -11.88 -0.22
N TRP A 16 -5.47 -12.37 0.88
CA TRP A 16 -4.92 -13.53 1.59
C TRP A 16 -4.87 -14.77 0.70
N LYS A 17 -5.94 -15.04 -0.05
CA LYS A 17 -5.96 -16.13 -1.02
C LYS A 17 -4.85 -15.99 -2.07
N TYR A 18 -4.63 -14.78 -2.60
CA TYR A 18 -3.55 -14.52 -3.55
C TYR A 18 -2.17 -14.76 -2.92
N PHE A 19 -1.92 -14.18 -1.74
CA PHE A 19 -0.63 -14.31 -1.07
C PHE A 19 -0.34 -15.75 -0.67
N ASP A 20 -1.32 -16.52 -0.20
CA ASP A 20 -1.15 -17.93 0.18
C ASP A 20 -0.65 -18.81 -0.98
N GLN A 21 -0.95 -18.43 -2.22
CA GLN A 21 -0.50 -19.16 -3.42
C GLN A 21 0.94 -18.84 -3.83
N LEU A 22 1.55 -17.79 -3.28
CA LEU A 22 2.93 -17.41 -3.59
C LEU A 22 3.93 -18.33 -2.89
N ASN A 23 5.05 -18.60 -3.58
CA ASN A 23 6.15 -19.36 -3.02
C ASN A 23 6.84 -18.56 -1.88
N LYS A 24 6.69 -19.04 -0.64
CA LYS A 24 7.21 -18.41 0.57
C LYS A 24 8.72 -18.48 0.73
N THR A 25 9.41 -19.32 -0.05
CA THR A 25 10.88 -19.32 -0.08
C THR A 25 11.45 -18.30 -1.06
N LYS A 26 10.61 -17.75 -1.94
CA LYS A 26 11.00 -16.79 -2.96
C LYS A 26 10.59 -15.35 -2.62
N TYR A 27 9.46 -15.18 -1.93
CA TYR A 27 8.85 -13.88 -1.72
C TYR A 27 8.75 -13.51 -0.25
N ASP A 28 9.22 -12.31 0.06
CA ASP A 28 8.90 -11.60 1.28
C ASP A 28 7.71 -10.65 1.06
N PHE A 29 7.04 -10.33 2.16
CA PHE A 29 5.81 -9.55 2.21
C PHE A 29 6.06 -8.24 2.93
N PHE A 30 5.52 -7.16 2.35
CA PHE A 30 5.57 -5.83 2.94
C PHE A 30 4.16 -5.22 2.93
N VAL A 31 3.73 -4.62 4.04
CA VAL A 31 2.39 -4.03 4.18
C VAL A 31 2.50 -2.57 4.62
N ALA A 32 2.33 -1.66 3.66
CA ALA A 32 2.12 -0.25 3.91
C ALA A 32 0.62 0.00 4.19
N SER A 33 0.26 0.18 5.46
CA SER A 33 -1.13 0.47 5.88
C SER A 33 -1.15 1.40 7.09
N ASP A 34 -2.12 2.31 7.13
CA ASP A 34 -2.41 3.16 8.31
C ASP A 34 -3.11 2.37 9.44
N THR A 35 -3.58 1.15 9.14
CA THR A 35 -4.33 0.31 10.06
C THR A 35 -3.43 -0.78 10.66
N ASN A 36 -3.05 -0.63 11.93
CA ASN A 36 -2.20 -1.59 12.64
C ASN A 36 -2.75 -3.03 12.57
N GLY A 37 -4.07 -3.21 12.68
CA GLY A 37 -4.68 -4.53 12.61
C GLY A 37 -4.40 -5.30 11.31
N VAL A 38 -4.22 -4.62 10.17
CA VAL A 38 -3.86 -5.29 8.91
C VAL A 38 -2.42 -5.79 8.94
N LYS A 39 -1.50 -4.98 9.51
CA LYS A 39 -0.10 -5.37 9.68
C LYS A 39 0.05 -6.52 10.65
N ASP A 40 -0.66 -6.47 11.78
CA ASP A 40 -0.62 -7.51 12.80
C ASP A 40 -1.16 -8.84 12.27
N LEU A 41 -2.25 -8.79 11.48
CA LEU A 41 -2.76 -9.98 10.77
C LEU A 41 -1.75 -10.55 9.78
N ALA A 42 -1.07 -9.69 9.01
CA ALA A 42 -0.05 -10.12 8.06
C ALA A 42 1.15 -10.77 8.76
N LYS A 43 1.66 -10.16 9.84
CA LYS A 43 2.72 -10.70 10.71
C LYS A 43 2.36 -12.04 11.31
N LYS A 44 1.13 -12.17 11.81
CA LYS A 44 0.64 -13.45 12.35
C LYS A 44 0.54 -14.54 11.28
N ARG A 45 0.16 -14.18 10.04
CA ARG A 45 0.01 -15.14 8.94
C ARG A 45 1.35 -15.54 8.31
N PHE A 46 2.32 -14.62 8.24
CA PHE A 46 3.61 -14.81 7.57
C PHE A 46 4.80 -14.43 8.47
N PRO A 47 4.99 -15.07 9.63
CA PRO A 47 5.92 -14.62 10.66
C PRO A 47 7.40 -14.62 10.25
N GLY A 48 7.80 -15.39 9.23
CA GLY A 48 9.18 -15.47 8.74
C GLY A 48 9.47 -14.69 7.46
N ASN A 49 8.45 -14.11 6.83
CA ASN A 49 8.58 -13.45 5.52
C ASN A 49 8.07 -12.00 5.55
N MET A 50 7.76 -11.44 6.72
CA MET A 50 7.28 -10.06 6.82
C MET A 50 8.45 -9.10 7.00
N ILE A 51 8.61 -8.21 6.02
CA ILE A 51 9.43 -7.01 6.14
C ILE A 51 8.61 -5.95 6.85
N ASP A 52 9.21 -5.33 7.86
CA ASP A 52 8.63 -4.19 8.57
C ASP A 52 9.64 -3.05 8.61
N THR A 53 9.11 -1.84 8.63
CA THR A 53 9.88 -0.61 8.76
C THR A 53 9.51 0.04 10.08
N PRO A 54 10.47 0.48 10.91
CA PRO A 54 10.18 1.01 12.23
C PRO A 54 9.47 2.36 12.14
N GLY A 55 8.44 2.56 12.97
CA GLY A 55 7.74 3.84 13.10
C GLY A 55 6.25 3.79 12.75
N LYS A 56 5.54 4.90 13.03
CA LYS A 56 4.11 5.07 12.70
C LYS A 56 3.98 5.80 11.37
N ILE A 57 3.02 5.39 10.55
CA ILE A 57 2.62 6.17 9.36
C ILE A 57 1.89 7.42 9.88
N THR A 58 2.51 8.59 9.72
CA THR A 58 1.88 9.90 10.00
C THR A 58 1.29 10.48 8.71
N HIS A 59 0.80 11.71 8.70
CA HIS A 59 0.56 12.47 7.47
C HIS A 59 1.77 13.39 7.23
N ILE A 60 2.27 13.56 6.01
CA ILE A 60 3.41 14.47 5.75
C ILE A 60 2.98 15.94 5.91
N ASP A 61 1.80 16.29 5.40
CA ASP A 61 1.31 17.68 5.46
C ASP A 61 0.60 18.05 6.76
N GLN A 62 0.35 17.10 7.67
CA GLN A 62 -0.18 17.41 8.99
C GLN A 62 0.91 17.15 10.02
N SER A 63 1.53 18.24 10.47
CA SER A 63 2.41 18.26 11.62
C SER A 63 1.62 17.91 12.90
N TYR A 64 1.24 16.64 13.06
CA TYR A 64 0.72 16.17 14.33
C TYR A 64 1.83 16.27 15.38
N HIS A 65 1.46 16.77 16.55
CA HIS A 65 2.32 17.41 17.55
C HIS A 65 3.59 16.68 18.04
N ASN A 66 3.89 15.44 17.65
CA ASN A 66 4.90 14.64 18.39
C ASN A 66 6.02 13.92 17.61
N ASP A 67 6.04 13.81 16.27
CA ASP A 67 7.27 13.30 15.59
C ASP A 67 7.28 13.46 14.04
N PRO A 68 7.45 14.68 13.51
CA PRO A 68 7.46 14.88 12.06
C PRO A 68 8.64 14.17 11.37
N ARG A 69 9.78 14.01 12.05
CA ARG A 69 11.00 13.43 11.46
C ARG A 69 10.86 11.92 11.29
N GLN A 70 10.45 11.19 12.32
CA GLN A 70 10.32 9.73 12.22
C GLN A 70 9.17 9.35 11.29
N GLY A 71 8.07 10.11 11.31
CA GLY A 71 6.94 9.92 10.40
C GLY A 71 7.34 10.07 8.94
N PHE A 72 8.08 11.13 8.60
CA PHE A 72 8.60 11.34 7.25
C PHE A 72 9.56 10.23 6.83
N LEU A 73 10.53 9.88 7.67
CA LEU A 73 11.50 8.82 7.36
C LEU A 73 10.82 7.47 7.13
N LYS A 74 9.82 7.13 7.97
CA LYS A 74 9.00 5.92 7.81
C LYS A 74 8.29 5.90 6.47
N GLN A 75 7.62 6.99 6.09
CA GLN A 75 6.94 7.06 4.80
C GLN A 75 7.90 6.97 3.62
N LEU A 76 9.06 7.61 3.71
CA LEU A 76 10.07 7.53 2.67
C LEU A 76 10.56 6.09 2.48
N LEU A 77 10.85 5.39 3.58
CA LEU A 77 11.22 3.98 3.56
C LEU A 77 10.10 3.12 2.97
N ASP A 78 8.85 3.32 3.40
CA ASP A 78 7.70 2.58 2.85
C ASP A 78 7.57 2.80 1.35
N PHE A 79 7.72 4.05 0.90
CA PHE A 79 7.63 4.41 -0.51
C PHE A 79 8.72 3.72 -1.33
N TYR A 80 9.98 3.79 -0.87
CA TYR A 80 11.09 3.12 -1.53
C TYR A 80 10.91 1.60 -1.55
N THR A 81 10.41 0.99 -0.48
CA THR A 81 10.11 -0.44 -0.47
C THR A 81 9.04 -0.78 -1.51
N LEU A 82 7.94 -0.02 -1.57
CA LEU A 82 6.86 -0.27 -2.54
C LEU A 82 7.32 -0.15 -4.00
N VAL A 83 8.14 0.87 -4.32
CA VAL A 83 8.67 1.07 -5.67
C VAL A 83 9.53 -0.10 -6.14
N ASN A 84 10.21 -0.78 -5.21
CA ASN A 84 11.14 -1.88 -5.53
C ASN A 84 10.50 -3.28 -5.44
N CYS A 85 9.19 -3.41 -5.19
CA CYS A 85 8.54 -4.72 -5.10
C CYS A 85 8.46 -5.43 -6.46
N ASP A 86 8.67 -6.74 -6.49
CA ASP A 86 8.40 -7.59 -7.67
C ASP A 86 6.90 -7.65 -8.01
N ILE A 87 6.08 -7.71 -6.96
CA ILE A 87 4.62 -7.69 -7.03
C ILE A 87 4.14 -6.54 -6.17
N LEU A 88 3.46 -5.58 -6.78
CA LEU A 88 2.89 -4.42 -6.10
C LEU A 88 1.37 -4.47 -6.20
N ILE A 89 0.69 -4.51 -5.04
CA ILE A 89 -0.77 -4.44 -4.96
C ILE A 89 -1.17 -3.10 -4.36
N ILE A 90 -1.91 -2.30 -5.12
CA ILE A 90 -2.35 -0.95 -4.72
C ILE A 90 -3.85 -0.87 -4.50
N THR A 91 -4.25 0.09 -3.67
CA THR A 91 -5.66 0.51 -3.47
C THR A 91 -5.85 1.92 -4.01
N SER A 92 -7.04 2.50 -3.82
CA SER A 92 -7.34 3.89 -4.13
C SER A 92 -6.60 4.86 -3.17
N SER A 93 -5.28 4.93 -3.30
CA SER A 93 -4.39 5.78 -2.51
C SER A 93 -3.33 6.42 -3.41
N GLY A 94 -3.22 7.75 -3.39
CA GLY A 94 -2.24 8.49 -4.17
C GLY A 94 -0.80 8.04 -3.89
N PHE A 95 -0.51 7.60 -2.66
CA PHE A 95 0.80 7.06 -2.28
C PHE A 95 1.15 5.78 -3.06
N GLY A 96 0.20 4.83 -3.15
CA GLY A 96 0.37 3.60 -3.92
C GLY A 96 0.40 3.85 -5.42
N MET A 97 -0.44 4.76 -5.93
CA MET A 97 -0.44 5.13 -7.34
C MET A 97 0.87 5.79 -7.76
N LEU A 98 1.42 6.67 -6.94
CA LEU A 98 2.73 7.29 -7.18
C LEU A 98 3.84 6.23 -7.17
N ALA A 99 3.83 5.29 -6.23
CA ALA A 99 4.80 4.20 -6.20
C ALA A 99 4.73 3.34 -7.47
N ALA A 100 3.51 3.04 -7.96
CA ALA A 100 3.32 2.30 -9.20
C ALA A 100 3.82 3.09 -10.44
N TYR A 101 3.66 4.41 -10.45
CA TYR A 101 4.20 5.26 -11.52
C TYR A 101 5.74 5.30 -11.52
N VAL A 102 6.34 5.49 -10.34
CA VAL A 102 7.80 5.59 -10.17
C VAL A 102 8.51 4.25 -10.39
N ARG A 103 7.87 3.11 -10.12
CA ARG A 103 8.40 1.77 -10.37
C ARG A 103 8.77 1.49 -11.84
N GLN A 104 8.18 2.23 -12.79
CA GLN A 104 8.45 2.13 -14.23
C GLN A 104 8.18 0.76 -14.88
N VAL A 105 7.57 -0.19 -14.16
CA VAL A 105 7.27 -1.55 -14.63
C VAL A 105 5.83 -1.91 -14.32
N ASP A 106 5.10 -2.43 -15.31
CA ASP A 106 3.70 -2.86 -15.15
C ASP A 106 3.59 -4.35 -14.76
N THR A 107 4.59 -5.18 -15.09
CA THR A 107 4.61 -6.59 -14.69
C THR A 107 4.58 -6.71 -13.17
N GLY A 108 3.64 -7.48 -12.64
CA GLY A 108 3.45 -7.65 -11.19
C GLY A 108 2.66 -6.53 -10.51
N LEU A 109 2.12 -5.55 -11.24
CA LEU A 109 1.25 -4.53 -10.69
C LEU A 109 -0.22 -4.96 -10.70
N TYR A 110 -0.86 -4.90 -9.53
CA TYR A 110 -2.26 -5.23 -9.35
C TYR A 110 -3.02 -4.11 -8.63
N CYS A 111 -4.25 -3.88 -9.07
CA CYS A 111 -5.17 -2.95 -8.44
C CYS A 111 -6.23 -3.75 -7.68
N TRP A 112 -6.34 -3.48 -6.38
CA TRP A 112 -7.31 -4.08 -5.48
C TRP A 112 -8.40 -3.09 -5.10
N ARG A 113 -9.66 -3.49 -5.26
CA ARG A 113 -10.83 -2.73 -4.82
C ARG A 113 -11.89 -3.68 -4.28
N GLY A 114 -11.80 -3.94 -2.97
CA GLY A 114 -12.75 -4.76 -2.22
C GLY A 114 -12.78 -6.20 -2.72
N THR A 115 -13.68 -6.49 -3.65
CA THR A 115 -13.98 -7.85 -4.14
C THR A 115 -13.12 -8.30 -5.32
N TYR A 116 -12.41 -7.39 -5.99
CA TYR A 116 -11.58 -7.74 -7.14
C TYR A 116 -10.12 -7.34 -6.98
N LEU A 117 -9.26 -8.22 -7.46
CA LEU A 117 -7.82 -8.04 -7.63
C LEU A 117 -7.51 -8.31 -9.10
N ARG A 118 -7.03 -7.30 -9.82
CA ARG A 118 -6.75 -7.42 -11.26
C ARG A 118 -5.40 -6.80 -11.62
N PRO A 119 -4.69 -7.33 -12.63
CA PRO A 119 -3.56 -6.64 -13.20
C PRO A 119 -3.97 -5.23 -13.64
N CYS A 120 -3.08 -4.25 -13.45
CA CYS A 120 -3.25 -2.91 -13.99
C CYS A 120 -1.92 -2.36 -14.49
N SER A 121 -1.97 -1.28 -15.27
CA SER A 121 -0.79 -0.59 -15.78
C SER A 121 -0.74 0.80 -15.17
N ARG A 122 0.47 1.35 -14.96
CA ARG A 122 0.66 2.74 -14.53
C ARG A 122 -0.09 3.76 -15.39
N TYR A 123 -0.33 3.45 -16.66
CA TYR A 123 -1.08 4.30 -17.59
C TYR A 123 -2.60 4.16 -17.46
N THR A 124 -3.11 3.15 -16.75
CA THR A 124 -4.55 2.86 -16.63
C THR A 124 -5.03 2.80 -15.18
N ILE A 125 -4.18 3.12 -14.21
CA ILE A 125 -4.55 3.21 -12.78
C ILE A 125 -5.73 4.15 -12.57
N HIS A 126 -5.74 5.31 -13.24
CA HIS A 126 -6.82 6.30 -13.14
C HIS A 126 -8.18 5.77 -13.63
N ASN A 127 -8.18 4.80 -14.57
CA ASN A 127 -9.41 4.12 -14.99
C ASN A 127 -9.95 3.18 -13.91
N THR A 128 -9.09 2.73 -12.98
CA THR A 128 -9.47 1.84 -11.87
C THR A 128 -9.85 2.63 -10.63
N PHE A 129 -9.13 3.70 -10.36
CA PHE A 129 -9.32 4.62 -9.24
C PHE A 129 -9.53 6.03 -9.80
N PRO A 130 -10.74 6.33 -10.31
CA PRO A 130 -11.05 7.66 -10.79
C PRO A 130 -11.01 8.64 -9.61
N GLY A 131 -10.17 9.65 -9.72
CA GLY A 131 -9.94 10.70 -8.73
C GLY A 131 -8.92 11.69 -9.29
N GLU A 132 -8.75 12.84 -8.64
CA GLU A 132 -7.72 13.81 -9.01
C GLU A 132 -6.34 13.21 -8.71
N VAL A 133 -5.79 12.53 -9.71
CA VAL A 133 -4.42 12.04 -9.68
C VAL A 133 -3.52 13.26 -9.88
N LEU A 134 -3.14 13.87 -8.77
CA LEU A 134 -2.06 14.87 -8.67
C LEU A 134 -2.31 16.24 -9.33
N ALA A 135 -3.55 16.72 -9.36
CA ALA A 135 -3.83 18.14 -9.56
C ALA A 135 -4.76 18.63 -8.45
N PRO A 136 -4.55 19.80 -7.85
CA PRO A 136 -5.63 20.45 -7.11
C PRO A 136 -6.71 20.81 -8.15
N GLY A 137 -7.96 20.42 -7.89
CA GLY A 137 -9.10 20.84 -8.70
C GLY A 137 -9.02 22.32 -9.05
N SER A 138 -9.05 22.58 -10.35
CA SER A 138 -9.17 23.92 -10.95
C SER A 138 -10.50 24.57 -10.59
#